data_AF-A0A6L6J4E3-F1
#
_entry.id   AF-A0A6L6J4E3-F1
#
_cell.length_a   1.000
_cell.length_b   1.000
_cell.length_c   1.000
_cell.angle_alpha   90.00
_cell.angle_beta   90.00
_cell.angle_gamma   90.00
#
_symmetry.space_group_name_H-M   'P 1'
#
loop_
_entity.id
_entity.type
_entity.pdbx_description
1 polymer ?
#
loop_
_entity_poly.entity_id
_entity_poly.type
_entity_poly.pdbx_seq_one_letter_code
_entity_poly.pdbx_strand_id
1 'polypeptide(L)'
;MRSALQSCGLAGLFTSGLYIWLSPESGVVLWVHIIVGLMMIAALLPWLMRHVPSGLAHSRRRSFTVISWMLLAVMLLVLATGLAMSVPALLWQAGTLWFPPGEITAMLSFLHFWGAWTVPSGLILHLAMRHWARSRK
;
A
#
# COMPACT_ATOMS: atom_id res chain seq x y z
N MET A 1 -8.79 15.61 9.37
CA MET A 1 -9.78 14.62 8.88
C MET A 1 -9.22 13.69 7.80
N ARG A 2 -8.66 14.19 6.69
CA ARG A 2 -8.08 13.34 5.62
C ARG A 2 -7.03 12.32 6.10
N SER A 3 -6.11 12.71 7.00
CA SER A 3 -5.06 11.80 7.50
C SER A 3 -5.58 10.66 8.38
N ALA A 4 -6.66 10.89 9.15
CA ALA A 4 -7.27 9.87 10.00
C ALA A 4 -7.95 8.79 9.15
N LEU A 5 -8.73 9.20 8.14
CA LEU A 5 -9.37 8.28 7.19
C LEU A 5 -8.35 7.44 6.42
N GLN A 6 -7.25 8.05 5.96
CA GLN A 6 -6.16 7.32 5.28
C GLN A 6 -5.49 6.30 6.22
N SER A 7 -5.27 6.68 7.48
CA SER A 7 -4.67 5.78 8.47
C SER A 7 -5.61 4.62 8.83
N CYS A 8 -6.90 4.89 9.03
CA CYS A 8 -7.92 3.86 9.25
C CYS A 8 -8.04 2.93 8.03
N GLY A 9 -8.03 3.48 6.81
CA GLY A 9 -8.08 2.67 5.60
C GLY A 9 -6.82 1.81 5.42
N LEU A 10 -5.62 2.33 5.72
CA LEU A 10 -4.39 1.53 5.71
C LEU A 10 -4.43 0.40 6.74
N ALA A 11 -4.88 0.69 7.97
CA ALA A 11 -5.06 -0.32 9.01
C ALA A 11 -6.11 -1.38 8.61
N GLY A 12 -7.23 -0.95 8.03
CA GLY A 12 -8.28 -1.82 7.51
C GLY A 12 -7.77 -2.72 6.37
N LEU A 13 -6.99 -2.19 5.44
CA LEU A 13 -6.36 -2.97 4.37
C LEU A 13 -5.37 -3.99 4.91
N PHE A 14 -4.52 -3.59 5.86
CA PHE A 14 -3.57 -4.50 6.48
C PHE A 14 -4.27 -5.66 7.21
N THR A 15 -5.25 -5.33 8.06
CA THR A 15 -5.97 -6.35 8.86
C THR A 15 -6.84 -7.26 8.00
N SER A 16 -7.55 -6.72 7.01
CA SER A 16 -8.32 -7.54 6.05
C SER A 16 -7.41 -8.41 5.19
N GLY A 17 -6.25 -7.92 4.74
CA GLY A 17 -5.27 -8.71 4.00
C GLY A 17 -4.70 -9.86 4.83
N LEU A 18 -4.37 -9.59 6.09
CA LEU A 18 -3.93 -10.62 7.04
C LEU A 18 -5.03 -11.67 7.28
N TYR A 19 -6.28 -11.24 7.41
CA TYR A 19 -7.41 -12.15 7.56
C TYR A 19 -7.61 -13.04 6.33
N ILE A 20 -7.54 -12.48 5.11
CA ILE A 20 -7.62 -13.26 3.86
C ILE A 20 -6.49 -14.30 3.80
N TRP A 21 -5.29 -13.94 4.25
CA TRP A 21 -4.17 -14.89 4.32
C TRP A 21 -4.43 -16.06 5.28
N LEU A 22 -5.09 -15.80 6.43
CA LEU A 22 -5.47 -16.83 7.40
C LEU A 22 -6.73 -17.61 7.02
N SER A 23 -7.61 -17.02 6.20
CA SER A 23 -8.94 -17.54 5.86
C SER A 23 -9.27 -17.21 4.40
N PRO A 24 -8.64 -17.90 3.45
CA PRO A 24 -8.72 -17.58 2.02
C PRO A 24 -10.13 -17.74 1.43
N GLU A 25 -10.99 -18.54 2.06
CA GLU A 25 -12.37 -18.78 1.64
C GLU A 25 -13.31 -17.59 1.90
N SER A 26 -12.83 -16.53 2.56
CA SER A 26 -13.68 -15.39 2.93
C SER A 26 -13.90 -14.42 1.77
N GLY A 27 -14.81 -14.77 0.87
CA GLY A 27 -15.16 -13.95 -0.29
C GLY A 27 -15.63 -12.53 0.06
N VAL A 28 -16.37 -12.35 1.16
CA VAL A 28 -16.84 -11.02 1.60
C VAL A 28 -15.68 -10.12 2.00
N VAL A 29 -14.72 -10.64 2.79
CA VAL A 29 -13.56 -9.85 3.23
C VAL A 29 -12.66 -9.53 2.04
N LEU A 30 -12.50 -10.47 1.09
CA LEU A 30 -11.79 -10.23 -0.17
C LEU A 30 -12.39 -9.05 -0.95
N TRP A 31 -13.72 -9.03 -1.16
CA TRP A 31 -14.37 -7.93 -1.87
C TRP A 31 -14.24 -6.60 -1.16
N VAL A 32 -14.42 -6.58 0.17
CA VAL A 32 -14.21 -5.36 0.96
C VAL A 32 -12.77 -4.87 0.82
N HIS A 33 -11.78 -5.76 0.90
CA HIS A 33 -10.37 -5.42 0.75
C HIS A 33 -10.08 -4.79 -0.62
N ILE A 34 -10.59 -5.40 -1.71
CA ILE A 34 -10.43 -4.89 -3.08
C ILE A 34 -11.07 -3.49 -3.21
N ILE A 35 -12.33 -3.32 -2.78
CA ILE A 35 -13.04 -2.05 -2.91
C ILE A 35 -12.33 -0.93 -2.14
N VAL A 36 -11.97 -1.19 -0.88
CA VAL A 36 -11.23 -0.23 -0.05
C VAL A 36 -9.86 0.07 -0.67
N GLY A 37 -9.19 -0.92 -1.23
CA GLY A 37 -7.89 -0.76 -1.90
C GLY A 37 -7.99 0.18 -3.10
N LEU A 38 -8.99 -0.01 -3.95
CA LEU A 38 -9.26 0.85 -5.11
C LEU A 38 -9.60 2.28 -4.68
N MET A 39 -10.46 2.45 -3.66
CA MET A 39 -10.76 3.77 -3.10
C MET A 39 -9.51 4.45 -2.56
N MET A 40 -8.63 3.70 -1.89
CA MET A 40 -7.38 4.22 -1.36
C MET A 40 -6.42 4.64 -2.47
N ILE A 41 -6.29 3.87 -3.56
CA ILE A 41 -5.50 4.24 -4.74
C ILE A 41 -6.01 5.56 -5.32
N ALA A 42 -7.32 5.67 -5.56
CA ALA A 42 -7.94 6.88 -6.10
C ALA A 42 -7.70 8.12 -5.22
N ALA A 43 -7.65 7.94 -3.89
CA ALA A 43 -7.38 9.02 -2.95
C ALA A 43 -5.88 9.36 -2.81
N LEU A 44 -5.00 8.35 -2.82
CA LEU A 44 -3.55 8.53 -2.60
C LEU A 44 -2.84 9.05 -3.85
N LEU A 45 -3.21 8.59 -5.04
CA LEU A 45 -2.47 8.92 -6.26
C LEU A 45 -2.42 10.43 -6.56
N PRO A 46 -3.53 11.20 -6.48
CA PRO A 46 -3.48 12.65 -6.69
C PRO A 46 -2.69 13.37 -5.60
N TRP A 47 -2.75 12.87 -4.37
CA TRP A 47 -1.96 13.44 -3.27
C TRP A 47 -0.47 13.22 -3.49
N LEU A 48 -0.08 12.01 -3.90
CA LEU A 48 1.29 11.62 -4.17
C LEU A 48 1.91 12.46 -5.30
N MET A 49 1.17 12.64 -6.40
CA MET A 49 1.60 13.46 -7.54
C MET A 49 1.87 14.92 -7.14
N ARG A 50 1.16 15.46 -6.15
CA ARG A 50 1.36 16.83 -5.65
C ARG A 50 2.44 16.92 -4.56
N HIS A 51 2.55 15.90 -3.72
CA HIS A 51 3.41 15.90 -2.54
C HIS A 51 4.87 15.55 -2.87
N VAL A 52 5.10 14.59 -3.77
CA VAL A 52 6.45 14.13 -4.12
C VAL A 52 7.33 15.26 -4.70
N PRO A 53 6.87 16.08 -5.67
CA PRO A 53 7.70 17.14 -6.24
C PRO A 53 8.04 18.25 -5.22
N SER A 54 7.13 18.55 -4.30
CA SER A 54 7.28 19.65 -3.34
C SER A 54 8.08 19.25 -2.09
N GLY A 55 7.86 18.05 -1.55
CA GLY A 55 8.42 17.63 -0.26
C GLY A 55 9.75 16.86 -0.34
N LEU A 56 9.87 15.88 -1.24
CA LEU A 56 11.02 14.98 -1.28
C LEU A 56 12.28 15.64 -1.87
N ALA A 57 12.12 16.57 -2.81
CA ALA A 57 13.23 17.24 -3.48
C ALA A 57 14.01 18.23 -2.59
N HIS A 58 13.39 18.73 -1.50
CA HIS A 58 13.92 19.85 -0.71
C HIS A 58 14.43 19.46 0.69
N SER A 59 14.42 18.18 1.05
CA SER A 59 14.87 17.72 2.37
C SER A 59 16.40 17.79 2.50
N ARG A 60 16.91 18.52 3.51
CA ARG A 60 18.35 18.67 3.80
C ARG A 60 19.01 17.42 4.42
N ARG A 61 18.24 16.43 4.87
CA ARG A 61 18.77 15.22 5.54
C ARG A 61 18.73 14.03 4.59
N ARG A 62 19.90 13.55 4.18
CA ARG A 62 20.05 12.44 3.22
C ARG A 62 19.32 11.16 3.66
N SER A 63 19.44 10.76 4.92
CA SER A 63 18.79 9.54 5.45
C SER A 63 17.26 9.63 5.41
N PHE A 64 16.69 10.77 5.80
CA PHE A 64 15.26 11.02 5.73
C PHE A 64 14.76 10.93 4.28
N THR A 65 15.47 11.55 3.34
CA THR A 65 15.13 11.52 1.90
C THR A 65 15.17 10.09 1.35
N VAL A 66 16.23 9.32 1.63
CA VAL A 66 16.36 7.93 1.17
C VAL A 66 15.24 7.05 1.70
N ILE A 67 14.97 7.09 3.01
CA ILE A 67 13.90 6.28 3.61
C ILE A 67 12.53 6.67 3.05
N SER A 68 12.31 7.96 2.78
CA SER A 68 11.06 8.43 2.19
C SER A 68 10.87 7.92 0.75
N TRP A 69 11.94 7.88 -0.05
CA TRP A 69 11.91 7.28 -1.39
C TRP A 69 11.72 5.75 -1.34
N MET A 70 12.37 5.07 -0.42
CA MET A 70 12.18 3.62 -0.23
C MET A 70 10.73 3.30 0.18
N LEU A 71 10.18 4.04 1.15
CA LEU A 71 8.78 3.91 1.56
C LEU A 71 7.83 4.15 0.40
N LEU A 72 8.11 5.17 -0.43
CA LEU A 72 7.33 5.45 -1.62
C LEU A 72 7.38 4.30 -2.63
N ALA A 73 8.57 3.76 -2.91
CA ALA A 73 8.75 2.65 -3.84
C ALA A 73 8.00 1.39 -3.36
N VAL A 74 8.11 1.06 -2.07
CA VAL A 74 7.37 -0.06 -1.46
C VAL A 74 5.87 0.16 -1.52
N MET A 75 5.39 1.38 -1.24
CA MET A 75 3.96 1.68 -1.33
C MET A 75 3.45 1.50 -2.77
N LEU A 76 4.19 1.98 -3.77
CA LEU A 76 3.86 1.78 -5.18
C LEU A 76 3.87 0.30 -5.56
N LEU A 77 4.83 -0.48 -5.07
CA LEU A 77 4.89 -1.94 -5.27
C LEU A 77 3.63 -2.62 -4.71
N VAL A 78 3.22 -2.31 -3.48
CA VAL A 78 2.01 -2.87 -2.85
C VAL A 78 0.76 -2.52 -3.65
N LEU A 79 0.63 -1.26 -4.09
CA LEU A 79 -0.51 -0.83 -4.90
C LEU A 79 -0.54 -1.55 -6.27
N ALA A 80 0.59 -1.63 -6.95
CA ALA A 80 0.71 -2.28 -8.25
C ALA A 80 0.40 -3.79 -8.17
N THR A 81 0.96 -4.47 -7.17
CA THR A 81 0.71 -5.90 -6.97
C THR A 81 -0.74 -6.18 -6.56
N GLY A 82 -1.32 -5.38 -5.66
CA GLY A 82 -2.73 -5.51 -5.27
C GLY A 82 -3.68 -5.28 -6.44
N LEU A 83 -3.39 -4.27 -7.28
CA LEU A 83 -4.16 -4.01 -8.50
C LEU A 83 -4.04 -5.19 -9.47
N ALA A 84 -2.84 -5.68 -9.74
CA ALA A 84 -2.61 -6.84 -10.62
C ALA A 84 -3.35 -8.09 -10.12
N MET A 85 -3.33 -8.35 -8.80
CA MET A 85 -4.06 -9.46 -8.19
C MET A 85 -5.59 -9.31 -8.25
N SER A 86 -6.10 -8.07 -8.34
CA SER A 86 -7.54 -7.82 -8.50
C SER A 86 -8.05 -8.03 -9.93
N VAL A 87 -7.17 -7.97 -10.95
CA VAL A 87 -7.55 -8.04 -12.36
C VAL A 87 -8.36 -9.32 -12.69
N PRO A 88 -7.95 -10.53 -12.29
CA PRO A 88 -8.72 -11.74 -12.60
C PRO A 88 -10.16 -11.69 -12.06
N ALA A 89 -10.35 -11.17 -10.83
CA ALA A 89 -11.66 -11.04 -10.22
C ALA A 89 -12.54 -10.01 -10.95
N LEU A 90 -11.94 -8.89 -11.38
CA LEU A 90 -12.64 -7.85 -12.15
C LEU A 90 -13.00 -8.34 -13.56
N LEU A 91 -12.10 -9.06 -14.23
CA LEU A 91 -12.35 -9.66 -15.54
C LEU A 91 -13.44 -10.73 -15.47
N TRP A 92 -13.43 -11.56 -14.43
CA TRP A 92 -14.50 -12.52 -14.18
C TRP A 92 -15.86 -11.84 -14.07
N GLN A 93 -15.97 -10.74 -13.31
CA GLN A 93 -17.22 -9.97 -13.23
C GLN A 93 -17.64 -9.39 -14.60
N ALA A 94 -16.68 -9.07 -15.46
CA ALA A 94 -16.94 -8.62 -16.84
C ALA A 94 -17.22 -9.79 -17.81
N GLY A 95 -17.36 -11.03 -17.33
CA GLY A 95 -17.63 -12.22 -18.15
C GLY A 95 -16.39 -12.76 -18.89
N THR A 96 -15.20 -12.27 -18.56
CA THR A 96 -13.93 -12.70 -19.19
C THR A 96 -13.17 -13.64 -18.26
N LEU A 97 -13.00 -14.89 -18.68
CA LEU A 97 -12.23 -15.88 -17.93
C LEU A 97 -10.74 -15.77 -18.26
N TRP A 98 -9.96 -15.18 -17.36
CA TRP A 98 -8.52 -15.12 -17.47
C TRP A 98 -7.86 -15.25 -16.10
N PHE A 99 -6.91 -16.17 -15.98
CA PHE A 99 -6.09 -16.34 -14.78
C PHE A 99 -4.61 -16.33 -15.16
N PRO A 100 -3.77 -15.56 -14.45
CA PRO A 100 -2.33 -15.59 -14.67
C PRO A 100 -1.73 -16.94 -14.26
N PRO A 101 -0.56 -17.30 -14.81
CA PRO A 101 0.21 -18.47 -14.36
C PRO A 101 0.40 -18.50 -12.83
N GLY A 102 0.44 -19.70 -12.26
CA GLY A 102 0.59 -19.89 -10.81
C GLY A 102 1.84 -19.23 -10.24
N GLU A 103 2.96 -19.25 -10.97
CA GLU A 103 4.21 -18.59 -10.59
C GLU A 103 4.05 -17.07 -10.45
N ILE A 104 3.32 -16.44 -11.37
CA ILE A 104 3.02 -15.00 -11.31
C ILE A 104 2.15 -14.70 -10.10
N THR A 105 1.12 -15.52 -9.87
CA THR A 105 0.23 -15.38 -8.70
C THR A 105 0.98 -15.50 -7.39
N ALA A 106 1.90 -16.47 -7.29
CA ALA A 106 2.74 -16.68 -6.12
C ALA A 106 3.70 -15.51 -5.89
N MET A 107 4.38 -15.04 -6.95
CA MET A 107 5.26 -13.88 -6.89
C MET A 107 4.52 -12.62 -6.45
N LEU A 108 3.36 -12.33 -7.04
CA LEU A 108 2.54 -11.17 -6.67
C LEU A 108 2.08 -11.26 -5.22
N SER A 109 1.62 -12.44 -4.78
CA SER A 109 1.19 -12.65 -3.39
C SER A 109 2.33 -12.45 -2.40
N PHE A 110 3.52 -12.98 -2.71
CA PHE A 110 4.73 -12.79 -1.91
C PHE A 110 5.10 -11.30 -1.78
N LEU A 111 5.21 -10.60 -2.91
CA LEU A 111 5.56 -9.18 -2.94
C LEU A 111 4.51 -8.32 -2.24
N HIS A 112 3.23 -8.60 -2.45
CA HIS A 112 2.13 -7.86 -1.84
C HIS A 112 2.12 -8.06 -0.32
N PHE A 113 2.25 -9.31 0.15
CA PHE A 113 2.23 -9.64 1.57
C PHE A 113 3.40 -9.00 2.34
N TRP A 114 4.64 -9.23 1.89
CA TRP A 114 5.82 -8.66 2.56
C TRP A 114 5.93 -7.15 2.36
N GLY A 115 5.47 -6.63 1.22
CA GLY A 115 5.28 -5.20 0.99
C GLY A 115 4.32 -4.58 2.00
N ALA A 116 3.19 -5.22 2.27
CA ALA A 116 2.19 -4.73 3.22
C ALA A 116 2.71 -4.63 4.66
N TRP A 117 3.71 -5.44 5.05
CA TRP A 117 4.40 -5.32 6.35
C TRP A 117 5.43 -4.19 6.38
N THR A 118 6.09 -3.94 5.26
CA THR A 118 7.15 -2.92 5.17
C THR A 118 6.58 -1.50 5.11
N VAL A 119 5.38 -1.30 4.55
CA VAL A 119 4.69 0.01 4.56
C VAL A 119 4.47 0.58 5.97
N PRO A 120 3.77 -0.08 6.91
CA PRO A 120 3.54 0.46 8.25
C PRO A 120 4.84 0.61 9.04
N SER A 121 5.76 -0.37 8.93
CA SER A 121 7.07 -0.31 9.59
C SER A 121 7.90 0.88 9.10
N GLY A 122 7.95 1.10 7.79
CA GLY A 122 8.63 2.24 7.18
C GLY A 122 7.98 3.57 7.52
N LEU A 123 6.64 3.62 7.63
CA LEU A 123 5.90 4.80 8.06
C LEU A 123 6.22 5.17 9.52
N ILE A 124 6.23 4.18 10.42
CA ILE A 124 6.63 4.39 11.83
C ILE A 124 8.04 4.96 11.91
N LEU A 125 9.00 4.35 11.20
CA LEU A 125 10.38 4.83 11.13
C LEU A 125 10.45 6.26 10.60
N HIS A 126 9.74 6.56 9.50
CA HIS A 126 9.68 7.89 8.89
C HIS A 126 9.15 8.94 9.88
N LEU A 127 8.09 8.63 10.62
CA LEU A 127 7.51 9.51 11.63
C LEU A 127 8.43 9.71 12.84
N ALA A 128 9.11 8.67 13.31
CA ALA A 128 10.07 8.75 14.41
C ALA A 128 11.24 9.69 14.09
N MET A 129 11.78 9.62 12.87
CA MET A 129 12.86 10.51 12.42
C MET A 129 12.45 11.99 12.40
N ARG A 130 11.17 12.29 12.14
CA ARG A 130 10.66 13.68 12.19
C ARG A 130 10.71 14.25 13.61
N HIS A 131 10.53 13.41 14.63
CA HIS A 131 10.57 13.82 16.04
C HIS A 131 12.00 14.06 16.52
N TRP A 132 12.99 13.34 16.01
CA TRP A 132 14.42 13.57 16.30
C TRP A 132 14.92 14.97 15.89
N ALA A 133 14.19 15.69 15.03
CA ALA A 133 14.50 17.06 14.67
C ALA A 133 13.98 18.10 15.69
N ARG A 134 12.93 17.78 16.46
CA ARG A 134 12.38 18.68 17.49
C ARG A 134 13.08 18.55 18.84
N SER A 135 13.74 17.42 19.09
CA SER A 135 14.45 17.13 20.35
C SER A 135 15.85 17.73 20.43
N ARG A 136 16.35 18.38 19.36
CA ARG A 136 17.55 19.22 19.43
C ARG A 136 17.14 20.69 19.54
N LYS A 137 16.68 21.07 20.73
CA LYS A 137 16.74 22.44 21.23
C LYS A 137 17.50 22.40 22.53
#